data_AF-A0A7C1RS85-F1
#
_entry.id   AF-A0A7C1RS85-F1
#
_cell.length_a   1.000
_cell.length_b   1.000
_cell.length_c   1.000
_cell.angle_alpha   90.00
_cell.angle_beta   90.00
_cell.angle_gamma   90.00
#
_symmetry.space_group_name_H-M   'P 1'
#
loop_
_entity.id
_entity.type
_entity.pdbx_description
1 polymer ?
#
loop_
_entity_poly.entity_id
_entity_poly.type
_entity_poly.pdbx_seq_one_letter_code
_entity_poly.pdbx_strand_id
1 'polypeptide(L)'
;GLELEKIVCANGPFSVTENALLIARHHIGVLVTKDSGDAGGVRAKIDAARDFGCRIVVVKRPPRTEAGHSSIPDLMKALRSGLVSDPEGRR
;
A
#
# COMPACT_ATOMS: atom_id res chain seq x y z
N GLY A 1 -15.22 12.69 12.71
CA GLY A 1 -13.89 12.33 12.15
C GLY A 1 -13.12 11.54 13.18
N LEU A 2 -11.82 11.30 12.99
CA LEU A 2 -10.93 10.78 14.03
C LEU A 2 -10.23 11.96 14.73
N GLU A 3 -10.02 11.84 16.03
CA GLU A 3 -9.23 12.80 16.82
C GLU A 3 -7.75 12.78 16.38
N LEU A 4 -7.11 13.95 16.30
CA LEU A 4 -5.75 14.10 15.76
C LEU A 4 -4.72 13.29 16.56
N GLU A 5 -4.91 13.16 17.87
CA GLU A 5 -4.02 12.42 18.78
C GLU A 5 -4.04 10.91 18.50
N LYS A 6 -5.06 10.41 17.79
CA LYS A 6 -5.19 9.01 17.37
C LYS A 6 -4.60 8.76 15.98
N ILE A 7 -4.00 9.77 15.34
CA ILE A 7 -3.44 9.67 14.00
C ILE A 7 -1.92 9.71 14.09
N VAL A 8 -1.28 8.66 13.56
CA VAL A 8 0.17 8.60 13.38
C VAL A 8 0.47 8.73 11.90
N CYS A 9 1.20 9.79 11.53
CA CYS A 9 1.64 10.04 10.15
C CYS A 9 3.10 9.65 10.00
N ALA A 10 3.40 8.72 9.09
CA ALA A 10 4.77 8.31 8.77
C ALA A 10 4.85 7.75 7.34
N ASN A 11 6.05 7.77 6.76
CA ASN A 11 6.33 7.21 5.43
C ASN A 11 6.99 5.84 5.55
N GLY A 12 6.38 4.82 4.95
CA GLY A 12 6.91 3.45 4.93
C GLY A 12 7.79 3.15 3.70
N PRO A 13 8.12 1.86 3.46
CA PRO A 13 7.63 0.69 4.20
C PRO A 13 8.25 0.58 5.61
N PHE A 14 7.51 -0.02 6.54
CA PHE A 14 7.95 -0.25 7.92
C PHE A 14 8.35 -1.72 8.12
N SER A 15 9.38 -1.96 8.91
CA SER A 15 9.83 -3.28 9.36
C SER A 15 8.82 -3.94 10.31
N VAL A 16 8.95 -5.26 10.51
CA VAL A 16 8.13 -6.00 11.49
C VAL A 16 8.26 -5.38 12.88
N THR A 17 9.48 -5.06 13.30
CA THR A 17 9.78 -4.46 14.61
C THR A 17 9.10 -3.12 14.80
N GLU A 18 9.14 -2.22 13.81
CA GLU A 18 8.47 -0.92 13.91
C GLU A 18 6.94 -1.05 14.02
N ASN A 19 6.35 -1.97 13.24
CA ASN A 19 4.92 -2.25 13.34
C ASN A 19 4.57 -2.85 14.71
N ALA A 20 5.37 -3.77 15.23
CA ALA A 20 5.19 -4.39 16.54
C ALA A 20 5.24 -3.35 17.68
N LEU A 21 6.17 -2.39 17.60
CA LEU A 21 6.27 -1.29 18.57
C LEU A 21 5.01 -0.42 18.57
N LEU A 22 4.45 -0.11 17.39
CA LEU A 22 3.18 0.63 17.28
C LEU A 22 2.02 -0.17 17.87
N ILE A 23 1.94 -1.47 17.57
CA ILE A 23 0.91 -2.36 18.12
C ILE A 23 0.98 -2.39 19.65
N ALA A 24 2.17 -2.60 20.21
CA ALA A 24 2.40 -2.66 21.64
C ALA A 24 2.07 -1.32 22.32
N ARG A 25 2.59 -0.20 21.79
CA ARG A 25 2.42 1.14 22.35
C ARG A 25 0.96 1.57 22.42
N HIS A 26 0.17 1.20 21.42
CA HIS A 26 -1.24 1.61 21.30
C HIS A 26 -2.23 0.49 21.65
N HIS A 27 -1.74 -0.65 22.15
CA HIS A 27 -2.56 -1.81 22.49
C HIS A 27 -3.53 -2.21 21.36
N ILE A 28 -3.01 -2.26 20.12
CA ILE A 28 -3.83 -2.50 18.93
C ILE A 28 -4.33 -3.95 18.93
N GLY A 29 -5.65 -4.14 18.95
CA GLY A 29 -6.28 -5.47 18.84
C GLY A 29 -6.66 -5.88 17.43
N VAL A 30 -6.70 -4.94 16.48
CA VAL A 30 -7.16 -5.18 15.10
C VAL A 30 -6.27 -4.43 14.10
N LEU A 31 -5.73 -5.14 13.12
CA LEU A 31 -5.06 -4.57 11.97
C LEU A 31 -6.03 -4.56 10.78
N VAL A 32 -6.34 -3.37 10.26
CA VAL A 32 -7.02 -3.21 8.97
C VAL A 32 -6.02 -2.68 7.95
N THR A 33 -5.79 -3.41 6.87
CA THR A 33 -4.84 -3.01 5.81
C THR A 33 -5.39 -3.32 4.42
N LYS A 34 -4.92 -2.61 3.39
CA LYS A 34 -5.16 -3.00 1.99
C LYS A 34 -4.09 -3.96 1.49
N ASP A 35 -4.39 -4.70 0.45
CA ASP A 35 -3.40 -5.47 -0.30
C ASP A 35 -2.58 -4.57 -1.25
N SER A 36 -1.58 -3.88 -0.68
CA SER A 36 -0.60 -3.08 -1.41
C SER A 36 0.57 -3.89 -2.00
N GLY A 37 0.55 -5.23 -1.88
CA GLY A 37 1.67 -6.09 -2.26
C GLY A 37 2.94 -5.85 -1.44
N ASP A 38 4.02 -6.53 -1.85
CA ASP A 38 5.29 -6.56 -1.13
C ASP A 38 5.95 -5.18 -1.01
N ALA A 39 5.92 -4.39 -2.08
CA ALA A 39 6.47 -3.02 -2.07
C ALA A 39 5.80 -2.12 -1.02
N GLY A 40 4.54 -2.39 -0.68
CA GLY A 40 3.81 -1.67 0.37
C GLY A 40 4.04 -2.19 1.79
N GLY A 41 4.90 -3.20 1.98
CA GLY A 41 5.23 -3.76 3.28
C GLY A 41 4.08 -4.52 3.94
N VAL A 42 3.12 -5.04 3.17
CA VAL A 42 1.95 -5.78 3.72
C VAL A 42 2.38 -6.92 4.62
N ARG A 43 3.40 -7.68 4.20
CA ARG A 43 3.91 -8.83 4.95
C ARG A 43 4.39 -8.44 6.34
N ALA A 44 5.20 -7.39 6.44
CA ALA A 44 5.74 -6.92 7.71
C ALA A 44 4.65 -6.50 8.72
N LYS A 45 3.57 -5.88 8.23
CA LYS A 45 2.41 -5.51 9.06
C LYS A 45 1.67 -6.75 9.57
N ILE A 46 1.43 -7.71 8.69
CA ILE A 46 0.72 -8.95 9.02
C ILE A 46 1.52 -9.77 10.03
N ASP A 47 2.84 -9.91 9.83
CA ASP A 47 3.69 -10.68 10.71
C ASP A 47 3.71 -10.07 12.12
N ALA A 48 3.92 -8.75 12.23
CA ALA A 48 3.84 -8.05 13.51
C ALA A 48 2.45 -8.20 14.19
N ALA A 49 1.37 -8.11 13.44
CA ALA A 49 0.02 -8.29 13.97
C ALA A 49 -0.24 -9.72 14.45
N ARG A 50 0.33 -10.74 13.80
CA ARG A 50 0.22 -12.14 14.23
C ARG A 50 0.96 -12.37 15.54
N ASP A 51 2.16 -11.82 15.69
CA ASP A 51 2.98 -11.97 16.89
C ASP A 51 2.27 -11.42 18.15
N PHE A 52 1.42 -10.42 17.97
CA PHE A 52 0.62 -9.80 19.05
C PHE A 52 -0.82 -10.31 19.13
N GLY A 53 -1.19 -11.32 18.36
CA GLY A 53 -2.54 -11.90 18.38
C GLY A 53 -3.65 -10.98 17.88
N CYS A 54 -3.31 -9.96 17.09
CA CYS A 54 -4.30 -9.03 16.54
C CYS A 54 -5.22 -9.75 15.53
N ARG A 55 -6.49 -9.35 15.47
CA ARG A 55 -7.37 -9.72 14.36
C ARG A 55 -6.94 -8.99 13.09
N ILE A 56 -6.78 -9.71 11.98
CA ILE A 56 -6.30 -9.14 10.72
C ILE A 56 -7.46 -9.06 9.72
N VAL A 57 -7.69 -7.87 9.18
CA VAL A 57 -8.68 -7.59 8.13
C VAL A 57 -7.95 -7.01 6.92
N VAL A 58 -7.98 -7.73 5.80
CA VAL A 58 -7.37 -7.28 4.55
C VAL A 58 -8.45 -6.85 3.56
N VAL A 59 -8.40 -5.59 3.15
CA VAL A 59 -9.23 -5.07 2.07
C VAL A 59 -8.64 -5.56 0.74
N LYS A 60 -9.40 -6.39 0.03
CA LYS A 60 -9.00 -6.97 -1.26
C LYS A 60 -8.84 -5.88 -2.31
N ARG A 61 -7.90 -6.09 -3.24
CA ARG A 61 -7.76 -5.22 -4.41
C ARG A 61 -9.02 -5.31 -5.27
N PRO A 62 -9.59 -4.18 -5.73
CA PRO A 62 -10.71 -4.21 -6.68
C PRO A 62 -10.28 -4.86 -8.01
N PRO A 63 -11.24 -5.28 -8.85
CA PRO A 63 -10.94 -5.77 -10.20
C PRO A 63 -10.06 -4.78 -10.96
N ARG A 64 -9.08 -5.29 -11.70
CA ARG A 64 -8.20 -4.43 -12.51
C ARG A 64 -8.98 -3.87 -13.69
N THR A 65 -8.76 -2.60 -13.97
CA THR A 65 -9.21 -1.96 -15.21
C THR A 65 -8.32 -2.38 -16.38
N GLU A 66 -8.83 -2.32 -17.62
CA GLU A 66 -8.04 -2.62 -18.82
C GLU A 66 -6.81 -1.71 -18.98
N ALA A 67 -6.88 -0.48 -18.48
CA ALA A 67 -5.77 0.48 -18.47
C ALA A 67 -4.70 0.22 -17.39
N GLY A 68 -4.86 -0.79 -16.54
CA GLY A 68 -3.96 -1.04 -15.41
C GLY A 68 -2.71 -1.82 -15.80
N HIS A 69 -1.52 -1.30 -15.49
CA HIS A 69 -0.24 -1.99 -15.72
C HIS A 69 0.25 -2.74 -14.47
N SER A 70 0.92 -3.88 -14.66
CA SER A 70 1.42 -4.73 -13.56
C SER A 70 2.93 -4.67 -13.36
N SER A 71 3.65 -4.02 -14.28
CA SER A 71 5.11 -3.93 -14.25
C SER A 71 5.56 -2.55 -14.74
N ILE A 72 6.73 -2.11 -14.25
CA ILE A 72 7.36 -0.89 -14.74
C ILE A 72 7.65 -0.98 -16.25
N PRO A 73 8.18 -2.09 -16.80
CA PRO A 73 8.36 -2.22 -18.24
C PRO A 73 7.08 -2.03 -19.07
N ASP A 74 5.97 -2.64 -18.66
CA ASP A 74 4.68 -2.51 -19.38
C ASP A 74 4.15 -1.09 -19.32
N LEU A 75 4.24 -0.46 -18.15
CA LEU A 75 3.87 0.94 -17.96
C LEU A 75 4.71 1.83 -18.88
N MET A 76 6.03 1.65 -18.89
CA MET A 76 6.94 2.44 -19.72
C MET A 76 6.67 2.25 -21.22
N LYS A 77 6.26 1.05 -21.65
CA LYS A 77 5.84 0.78 -23.04
C LYS A 77 4.59 1.59 -23.41
N ALA A 78 3.57 1.58 -22.54
CA ALA A 78 2.33 2.31 -22.77
C ALA A 78 2.52 3.84 -22.77
N LEU A 79 3.36 4.35 -21.87
CA LEU A 79 3.72 5.77 -21.84
C LEU A 79 4.42 6.19 -23.14
N ARG A 80 5.37 5.39 -23.64
CA ARG A 80 6.06 5.68 -24.91
C ARG A 80 5.11 5.68 -26.11
N SER A 81 4.16 4.74 -26.20
CA SER A 81 3.20 4.75 -27.31
C SER A 81 2.27 5.97 -27.29
N GLY A 82 1.89 6.45 -26.09
CA GLY A 82 1.09 7.68 -25.95
C GLY A 82 1.86 8.97 -26.27
N LEU A 83 3.15 9.02 -25.92
CA LEU A 83 4.00 10.21 -26.12
C LEU A 83 4.53 10.35 -27.56
N VAL A 84 4.61 9.27 -28.34
CA VAL A 84 5.07 9.29 -29.75
C VAL A 84 3.95 9.69 -30.72
N SER A 85 2.71 9.82 -30.23
CA SER A 85 1.53 10.09 -31.08
C SER A 85 1.27 11.57 -31.38
N ASP A 86 2.20 12.49 -31.10
CA ASP A 86 2.05 13.89 -31.47
C ASP A 86 3.30 14.47 -32.17
N PRO A 87 3.33 14.47 -33.52
CA PRO A 87 4.34 15.19 -34.28
C PRO A 87 4.03 16.69 -34.45
N GLU A 88 2.82 17.19 -34.10
CA GLU A 88 2.35 18.53 -34.50
C GLU A 88 1.76 19.43 -33.40
N GLY A 89 1.72 18.99 -32.14
CA GLY A 89 1.54 19.86 -30.98
C GLY A 89 0.23 20.64 -30.95
N ARG A 90 -0.91 20.03 -31.30
CA ARG A 90 -2.22 20.69 -31.19
C ARG A 90 -3.22 19.84 -30.42
N ARG A 91 -3.62 20.37 -29.26
CA ARG A 91 -4.90 20.06 -28.61
C ARG A 91 -5.99 20.95 -29.19
#